data_AF-A0A6N9B648-F1
#
_entry.id   AF-A0A6N9B648-F1
#
_cell.length_a   1.000
_cell.length_b   1.000
_cell.length_c   1.000
_cell.angle_alpha   90.00
_cell.angle_beta   90.00
_cell.angle_gamma   90.00
#
_symmetry.space_group_name_H-M   'P 1'
#
loop_
_entity.id
_entity.type
_entity.pdbx_description
1 polymer ?
#
loop_
_entity_poly.entity_id
_entity_poly.type
_entity_poly.pdbx_seq_one_letter_code
_entity_poly.pdbx_strand_id
1 'polypeptide(L)'
;MQNPRLTPNQIYEFLDLGYLKIQLQHGVLGKDFAARMFERAREAYSRADLESHHQNRIAHIADEGVDSLPEVKQLHSSPEINGALTSLLGHDFYRYRHSFIHRADQFDQSFHKDSPLPWGTKGGIRSHKLEWTMAFYYPQDTTLALGPTEILPGSQYWNVDRLGSGNTYGEDRLGLDFERENVGSSPDLELRDKHLETQRQSLDEYIEPLRLEVNANSLVLVHFDLFHRGTRMTCGGERYMFKFWYTRTSEPEPASEQTSASYQPKDSRRQPIVKEIGSWMNLPISKSRGERGSDTSPDCLQDASEANRLCGGYLKARRQDESLIDEACSGIESTRRSAVYALAARPSLAKKAIPRLLNSDSFLDQQCAMFLIGECCDIGHSMVANAVDMTRNEEADASRAAIIALGKIKRRQQHPISEDSHNQIVESLFEVLKDSNKDGAHRQLVYLSLLSFAADSHNTLELDQVVGIEEAVSAETNKYARSTGVEVLARAARVTLNASP
;
A
#
# COMPACT_ATOMS: atom_id res chain seq x y z
N MET A 1 12.49 8.04 -25.82
CA MET A 1 12.61 9.15 -24.85
C MET A 1 12.41 8.56 -23.46
N GLN A 2 13.27 8.86 -22.49
CA GLN A 2 13.06 8.40 -21.11
C GLN A 2 11.83 9.10 -20.51
N ASN A 3 11.01 8.37 -19.77
CA ASN A 3 9.86 8.92 -19.05
C ASN A 3 10.35 9.91 -17.98
N PRO A 4 9.75 11.12 -17.85
CA PRO A 4 10.18 12.10 -16.86
C PRO A 4 10.03 11.54 -15.44
N ARG A 5 11.13 11.45 -14.69
CA ARG A 5 11.17 10.90 -13.32
C ARG A 5 10.90 11.98 -12.28
N LEU A 6 10.42 11.58 -11.09
CA LEU A 6 10.38 12.46 -9.92
C LEU A 6 11.80 12.77 -9.46
N THR A 7 12.00 14.01 -9.00
CA THR A 7 13.22 14.43 -8.31
C THR A 7 13.31 13.83 -6.91
N PRO A 8 14.50 13.68 -6.30
CA PRO A 8 14.62 13.21 -4.91
C PRO A 8 13.79 14.02 -3.92
N ASN A 9 13.68 15.34 -4.10
CA ASN A 9 12.86 16.19 -3.22
C ASN A 9 11.36 15.86 -3.33
N GLN A 10 10.85 15.57 -4.53
CA GLN A 10 9.47 15.14 -4.70
C GLN A 10 9.23 13.76 -4.06
N ILE A 11 10.19 12.83 -4.15
CA ILE A 11 10.08 11.53 -3.49
C ILE A 11 10.08 11.73 -1.96
N TYR A 12 10.97 12.57 -1.41
CA TYR A 12 10.96 12.88 0.02
C TYR A 12 9.67 13.60 0.47
N GLU A 13 9.12 14.50 -0.34
CA GLU A 13 7.81 15.10 -0.09
C GLU A 13 6.70 14.05 -0.04
N PHE A 14 6.71 13.09 -0.97
CA PHE A 14 5.77 11.96 -0.95
C PHE A 14 5.96 11.09 0.29
N LEU A 15 7.19 10.78 0.70
CA LEU A 15 7.45 9.99 1.91
C LEU A 15 7.06 10.73 3.20
N ASP A 16 7.14 12.06 3.22
CA ASP A 16 6.74 12.87 4.38
C ASP A 16 5.23 13.05 4.44
N LEU A 17 4.59 13.46 3.34
CA LEU A 17 3.18 13.89 3.32
C LEU A 17 2.22 12.80 2.83
N GLY A 18 2.74 11.77 2.16
CA GLY A 18 1.96 10.67 1.60
C GLY A 18 1.19 11.01 0.33
N TYR A 19 1.44 12.16 -0.31
CA TYR A 19 0.80 12.49 -1.59
C TYR A 19 1.67 13.40 -2.47
N LEU A 20 1.40 13.41 -3.77
CA LEU A 20 1.95 14.35 -4.75
C LEU A 20 0.89 14.74 -5.77
N LYS A 21 0.72 16.04 -6.01
CA LYS A 21 -0.12 16.56 -7.09
C LYS A 21 0.71 16.73 -8.36
N ILE A 22 0.22 16.18 -9.47
CA ILE A 22 0.84 16.24 -10.78
C ILE A 22 -0.20 16.78 -11.78
N GLN A 23 0.05 17.97 -12.30
CA GLN A 23 -0.75 18.50 -13.41
C GLN A 23 -0.31 17.80 -14.71
N LEU A 24 -1.18 16.99 -15.31
CA LEU A 24 -0.85 16.32 -16.55
C LEU A 24 -0.87 17.32 -17.70
N GLN A 25 0.17 17.25 -18.53
CA GLN A 25 0.30 18.10 -19.70
C GLN A 25 -0.62 17.61 -20.81
N HIS A 26 -1.18 18.53 -21.60
CA HIS A 26 -2.07 18.20 -22.71
C HIS A 26 -1.37 17.50 -23.89
N GLY A 27 -0.06 17.29 -23.84
CA GLY A 27 0.76 16.74 -24.93
C GLY A 27 0.24 15.39 -25.43
N VAL A 28 0.69 14.29 -24.83
CA VAL A 28 0.37 12.92 -25.30
C VAL A 28 -1.14 12.59 -25.16
N LEU A 29 -1.83 13.23 -24.22
CA LEU A 29 -3.25 12.96 -23.95
C LEU A 29 -4.21 13.71 -24.89
N GLY A 30 -3.80 14.88 -25.37
CA GLY A 30 -4.64 15.82 -26.11
C GLY A 30 -5.42 16.78 -25.19
N LYS A 31 -5.81 17.93 -25.74
CA LYS A 31 -6.51 19.01 -24.99
C LYS A 31 -7.87 18.57 -24.45
N ASP A 32 -8.62 17.80 -25.23
CA ASP A 32 -9.98 17.38 -24.87
C ASP A 32 -10.03 16.09 -24.03
N PHE A 33 -8.86 15.56 -23.61
CA PHE A 33 -8.78 14.29 -22.88
C PHE A 33 -9.59 14.30 -21.58
N ALA A 34 -9.43 15.36 -20.79
CA ALA A 34 -10.13 15.50 -19.51
C ALA A 34 -11.65 15.56 -19.71
N ALA A 35 -12.12 16.30 -20.72
CA ALA A 35 -13.54 16.36 -21.08
C ALA A 35 -14.08 14.97 -21.48
N ARG A 36 -13.35 14.19 -22.30
CA ARG A 36 -13.76 12.82 -22.65
C ARG A 36 -13.82 11.92 -21.41
N MET A 37 -12.82 11.97 -20.53
CA MET A 37 -12.82 11.20 -19.28
C MET A 37 -14.00 11.58 -18.36
N PHE A 38 -14.35 12.86 -18.29
CA PHE A 38 -15.54 13.33 -17.56
C PHE A 38 -16.81 12.70 -18.12
N GLU A 39 -16.98 12.74 -19.44
CA GLU A 39 -18.14 12.13 -20.12
C GLU A 39 -18.21 10.62 -19.91
N ARG A 40 -17.07 9.91 -19.93
CA ARG A 40 -17.03 8.48 -19.60
C ARG A 40 -17.53 8.19 -18.19
N ALA A 41 -17.15 9.00 -17.21
CA ALA A 41 -17.62 8.85 -15.84
C ALA A 41 -19.14 9.06 -15.75
N ARG A 42 -19.65 10.10 -16.42
CA ARG A 42 -21.09 10.40 -16.48
C ARG A 42 -21.88 9.28 -17.16
N GLU A 43 -21.41 8.74 -18.28
CA GLU A 43 -21.99 7.59 -18.98
C GLU A 43 -21.99 6.31 -18.12
N ALA A 44 -20.91 6.07 -17.38
CA ALA A 44 -20.80 4.92 -16.48
C ALA A 44 -21.84 5.01 -15.35
N TYR A 45 -21.96 6.16 -14.70
CA TYR A 45 -22.95 6.38 -13.65
C TYR A 45 -24.39 6.40 -14.15
N SER A 46 -24.64 6.94 -15.35
CA SER A 46 -25.97 6.90 -15.96
C SER A 46 -26.46 5.46 -16.16
N ARG A 47 -25.56 4.53 -16.50
CA ARG A 47 -25.88 3.09 -16.58
C ARG A 47 -26.02 2.47 -15.19
N ALA A 48 -25.10 2.79 -14.28
CA ALA A 48 -25.09 2.26 -12.92
C ALA A 48 -26.37 2.63 -12.13
N ASP A 49 -26.89 3.84 -12.33
CA ASP A 49 -28.11 4.32 -11.66
C ASP A 49 -29.39 3.63 -12.17
N LEU A 50 -29.36 3.04 -13.37
CA LEU A 50 -30.46 2.23 -13.91
C LEU A 50 -30.45 0.78 -13.39
N GLU A 51 -29.36 0.33 -12.77
CA GLU A 51 -29.23 -1.02 -12.23
C GLU A 51 -29.86 -1.14 -10.84
N SER A 52 -30.75 -2.12 -10.70
CA SER A 52 -31.39 -2.47 -9.41
C SER A 52 -30.46 -3.31 -8.52
N HIS A 53 -29.60 -4.14 -9.11
CA HIS A 53 -28.68 -5.01 -8.39
C HIS A 53 -27.35 -4.31 -8.11
N HIS A 54 -26.96 -4.25 -6.83
CA HIS A 54 -25.72 -3.59 -6.38
C HIS A 54 -24.47 -4.07 -7.13
N GLN A 55 -24.33 -5.38 -7.39
CA GLN A 55 -23.18 -5.92 -8.11
C GLN A 55 -23.10 -5.42 -9.56
N ASN A 56 -24.23 -5.33 -10.26
CA ASN A 56 -24.28 -4.79 -11.62
C ASN A 56 -23.97 -3.29 -11.64
N ARG A 57 -24.51 -2.53 -10.67
CA ARG A 57 -24.18 -1.12 -10.48
C ARG A 57 -22.67 -0.91 -10.37
N ILE A 58 -22.03 -1.67 -9.47
CA ILE A 58 -20.58 -1.59 -9.26
C ILE A 58 -19.81 -1.99 -10.52
N ALA A 59 -20.26 -2.98 -11.30
CA ALA A 59 -19.58 -3.44 -12.51
C ALA A 59 -19.42 -2.35 -13.59
N HIS A 60 -20.31 -1.35 -13.64
CA HIS A 60 -20.19 -0.23 -14.58
C HIS A 60 -19.14 0.81 -14.15
N ILE A 61 -18.91 0.97 -12.85
CA ILE A 61 -18.06 2.03 -12.27
C ILE A 61 -16.77 1.50 -11.63
N ALA A 62 -16.54 0.19 -11.67
CA ALA A 62 -15.36 -0.45 -11.09
C ALA A 62 -14.70 -1.46 -12.03
N ASP A 63 -13.42 -1.68 -11.80
CA ASP A 63 -12.57 -2.71 -12.40
C ASP A 63 -12.72 -2.76 -13.93
N GLU A 64 -13.30 -3.83 -14.49
CA GLU A 64 -13.42 -4.04 -15.93
C GLU A 64 -14.25 -2.98 -16.65
N GLY A 65 -15.30 -2.45 -16.01
CA GLY A 65 -16.09 -1.35 -16.57
C GLY A 65 -15.26 -0.08 -16.79
N VAL A 66 -14.24 0.13 -15.95
CA VAL A 66 -13.33 1.28 -16.00
C VAL A 66 -12.12 0.99 -16.87
N ASP A 67 -11.48 -0.16 -16.68
CA ASP A 67 -10.26 -0.59 -17.36
C ASP A 67 -10.44 -0.83 -18.86
N SER A 68 -11.67 -1.14 -19.28
CA SER A 68 -12.01 -1.31 -20.69
C SER A 68 -12.05 0.03 -21.45
N LEU A 69 -12.18 1.16 -20.76
CA LEU A 69 -12.25 2.49 -21.38
C LEU A 69 -10.94 2.81 -22.13
N PRO A 70 -11.00 3.17 -23.42
CA PRO A 70 -9.81 3.55 -24.19
C PRO A 70 -9.03 4.70 -23.56
N GLU A 71 -9.72 5.68 -22.99
CA GLU A 71 -9.13 6.84 -22.35
C GLU A 71 -8.35 6.46 -21.08
N VAL A 72 -8.80 5.45 -20.32
CA VAL A 72 -8.06 4.90 -19.17
C VAL A 72 -6.76 4.23 -19.63
N LYS A 73 -6.78 3.49 -20.73
CA LYS A 73 -5.56 2.90 -21.33
C LYS A 73 -4.59 3.98 -21.79
N GLN A 74 -5.09 5.07 -22.37
CA GLN A 74 -4.28 6.22 -22.76
C GLN A 74 -3.65 6.91 -21.53
N LEU A 75 -4.42 7.08 -20.45
CA LEU A 75 -3.93 7.63 -19.18
C LEU A 75 -2.75 6.82 -18.65
N HIS A 76 -2.91 5.49 -18.52
CA HIS A 76 -1.84 4.62 -18.03
C HIS A 76 -0.61 4.59 -18.94
N SER A 77 -0.75 4.96 -20.21
CA SER A 77 0.36 5.05 -21.16
C SER A 77 1.10 6.40 -21.09
N SER A 78 0.66 7.35 -20.27
CA SER A 78 1.31 8.65 -20.10
C SER A 78 2.76 8.51 -19.58
N PRO A 79 3.75 9.12 -20.25
CA PRO A 79 5.13 9.15 -19.77
C PRO A 79 5.27 9.76 -18.37
N GLU A 80 4.49 10.79 -18.06
CA GLU A 80 4.49 11.46 -16.75
C GLU A 80 4.03 10.54 -15.63
N ILE A 81 2.95 9.79 -15.87
CA ILE A 81 2.42 8.82 -14.89
C ILE A 81 3.40 7.66 -14.71
N ASN A 82 3.84 7.04 -15.81
CA ASN A 82 4.80 5.94 -15.75
C ASN A 82 6.12 6.38 -15.13
N GLY A 83 6.58 7.57 -15.48
CA GLY A 83 7.76 8.23 -14.93
C GLY A 83 7.71 8.32 -13.42
N ALA A 84 6.61 8.87 -12.89
CA ALA A 84 6.41 9.05 -11.47
C ALA A 84 6.18 7.74 -10.71
N LEU A 85 5.37 6.82 -11.25
CA LEU A 85 5.15 5.51 -10.65
C LEU A 85 6.44 4.69 -10.58
N THR A 86 7.27 4.69 -11.60
CA THR A 86 8.57 4.00 -11.51
C THR A 86 9.50 4.65 -10.48
N SER A 87 9.50 5.98 -10.35
CA SER A 87 10.29 6.65 -9.30
C SER A 87 9.88 6.21 -7.89
N LEU A 88 8.60 5.89 -7.69
CA LEU A 88 8.06 5.48 -6.39
C LEU A 88 8.11 3.95 -6.16
N LEU A 89 7.79 3.15 -7.16
CA LEU A 89 7.59 1.70 -7.06
C LEU A 89 8.67 0.85 -7.73
N GLY A 90 9.62 1.47 -8.44
CA GLY A 90 10.60 0.74 -9.25
C GLY A 90 10.09 0.40 -10.66
N HIS A 91 10.98 -0.20 -11.45
CA HIS A 91 10.64 -0.66 -12.79
C HIS A 91 9.66 -1.84 -12.73
N ASP A 92 8.93 -2.06 -13.82
CA ASP A 92 7.99 -3.19 -13.96
C ASP A 92 6.91 -3.28 -12.86
N PHE A 93 6.57 -2.15 -12.20
CA PHE A 93 5.49 -2.11 -11.23
C PHE A 93 4.21 -2.74 -11.79
N TYR A 94 3.41 -3.39 -10.93
CA TYR A 94 2.17 -4.01 -11.34
C TYR A 94 1.00 -3.04 -11.16
N ARG A 95 0.28 -2.77 -12.26
CA ARG A 95 -1.04 -2.12 -12.21
C ARG A 95 -2.06 -3.14 -11.74
N TYR A 96 -2.29 -3.16 -10.45
CA TYR A 96 -3.23 -4.05 -9.82
C TYR A 96 -4.65 -3.81 -10.39
N ARG A 97 -5.38 -4.89 -10.73
CA ARG A 97 -6.73 -4.79 -11.34
C ARG A 97 -7.78 -4.39 -10.31
N HIS A 98 -7.64 -3.17 -9.79
CA HIS A 98 -8.65 -2.50 -9.00
C HIS A 98 -8.72 -1.03 -9.40
N SER A 99 -9.84 -0.69 -10.03
CA SER A 99 -10.12 0.63 -10.56
C SER A 99 -11.52 1.05 -10.11
N PHE A 100 -11.74 2.33 -9.82
CA PHE A 100 -13.05 2.80 -9.39
C PHE A 100 -13.29 4.24 -9.80
N ILE A 101 -14.47 4.55 -10.34
CA ILE A 101 -14.93 5.93 -10.57
C ILE A 101 -15.74 6.35 -9.35
N HIS A 102 -15.21 7.28 -8.57
CA HIS A 102 -15.90 7.89 -7.43
C HIS A 102 -16.69 9.11 -7.88
N ARG A 103 -17.98 9.14 -7.60
CA ARG A 103 -18.86 10.31 -7.71
C ARG A 103 -19.03 10.96 -6.34
N ALA A 104 -18.84 12.27 -6.25
CA ALA A 104 -19.19 13.01 -5.03
C ALA A 104 -20.71 13.08 -4.86
N ASP A 105 -21.18 13.03 -3.63
CA ASP A 105 -22.59 13.16 -3.25
C ASP A 105 -22.73 14.06 -2.02
N GLN A 106 -23.92 14.11 -1.41
CA GLN A 106 -24.20 14.95 -0.25
C GLN A 106 -23.75 14.33 1.09
N PHE A 107 -23.13 13.15 1.06
CA PHE A 107 -22.74 12.38 2.23
C PHE A 107 -21.23 12.44 2.44
N ASP A 108 -20.79 12.29 3.69
CA ASP A 108 -19.37 12.16 4.02
C ASP A 108 -19.00 10.69 4.17
N GLN A 109 -17.73 10.40 3.86
CA GLN A 109 -17.09 9.19 4.33
C GLN A 109 -16.35 9.48 5.64
N SER A 110 -16.18 8.46 6.48
CA SER A 110 -15.22 8.49 7.59
C SER A 110 -13.79 8.37 7.05
N PHE A 111 -12.81 8.88 7.80
CA PHE A 111 -11.40 8.67 7.47
C PHE A 111 -11.05 7.18 7.50
N HIS A 112 -10.46 6.71 6.42
CA HIS A 112 -10.01 5.34 6.30
C HIS A 112 -8.68 5.19 5.55
N LYS A 113 -8.00 4.07 5.80
CA LYS A 113 -6.95 3.51 4.94
C LYS A 113 -7.54 2.34 4.17
N ASP A 114 -7.31 2.30 2.87
CA ASP A 114 -7.73 1.18 2.04
C ASP A 114 -7.07 -0.13 2.52
N SER A 115 -7.74 -1.26 2.30
CA SER A 115 -7.11 -2.55 2.49
C SER A 115 -6.21 -2.88 1.29
N PRO A 116 -5.01 -3.47 1.49
CA PRO A 116 -4.18 -3.96 0.38
C PRO A 116 -4.82 -5.14 -0.38
N LEU A 117 -5.94 -5.68 0.12
CA LEU A 117 -6.80 -6.63 -0.57
C LEU A 117 -8.15 -5.99 -0.89
N PRO A 118 -8.68 -6.14 -2.12
CA PRO A 118 -9.95 -5.53 -2.51
C PRO A 118 -11.12 -5.81 -1.57
N TRP A 119 -12.07 -4.89 -1.54
CA TRP A 119 -13.32 -4.98 -0.78
C TRP A 119 -13.14 -5.10 0.74
N GLY A 120 -12.06 -4.50 1.26
CA GLY A 120 -11.84 -4.44 2.70
C GLY A 120 -11.56 -5.81 3.31
N THR A 121 -10.96 -6.73 2.57
CA THR A 121 -10.48 -8.00 3.14
C THR A 121 -9.24 -7.73 3.99
N LYS A 122 -9.08 -8.36 5.16
CA LYS A 122 -7.91 -8.10 6.02
C LYS A 122 -6.60 -8.46 5.33
N GLY A 123 -5.75 -7.46 5.16
CA GLY A 123 -4.31 -7.64 4.94
C GLY A 123 -3.58 -7.82 6.26
N GLY A 124 -2.38 -8.39 6.19
CA GLY A 124 -1.48 -8.46 7.36
C GLY A 124 -1.00 -7.10 7.84
N ILE A 125 0.05 -7.09 8.64
CA ILE A 125 0.68 -5.85 9.15
C ILE A 125 1.10 -4.98 7.94
N ARG A 126 0.69 -3.70 7.97
CA ARG A 126 1.03 -2.71 6.93
C ARG A 126 2.54 -2.47 6.94
N SER A 127 3.15 -2.21 5.79
CA SER A 127 4.57 -1.87 5.74
C SER A 127 4.76 -0.36 5.65
N HIS A 128 5.74 0.17 6.37
CA HIS A 128 6.18 1.55 6.17
C HIS A 128 6.98 1.72 4.88
N LYS A 129 7.55 0.64 4.32
CA LYS A 129 8.16 0.70 3.00
C LYS A 129 7.09 0.88 1.94
N LEU A 130 7.43 1.62 0.88
CA LEU A 130 6.50 1.93 -0.19
C LEU A 130 6.28 0.72 -1.11
N GLU A 131 5.33 -0.12 -0.71
CA GLU A 131 4.91 -1.34 -1.42
C GLU A 131 3.77 -1.08 -2.40
N TRP A 132 2.91 -0.10 -2.10
CA TRP A 132 1.70 0.21 -2.85
C TRP A 132 1.50 1.73 -2.96
N THR A 133 0.90 2.17 -4.06
CA THR A 133 0.40 3.54 -4.20
C THR A 133 -0.92 3.54 -4.96
N MET A 134 -1.76 4.52 -4.64
CA MET A 134 -2.95 4.82 -5.41
C MET A 134 -2.71 6.04 -6.31
N ALA A 135 -3.42 6.13 -7.41
CA ALA A 135 -3.51 7.34 -8.21
C ALA A 135 -4.95 7.79 -8.35
N PHE A 136 -5.22 9.06 -8.03
CA PHE A 136 -6.52 9.72 -8.18
C PHE A 136 -6.45 10.68 -9.37
N TYR A 137 -7.18 10.38 -10.44
CA TYR A 137 -7.27 11.24 -11.60
C TYR A 137 -8.58 12.04 -11.60
N TYR A 138 -8.47 13.34 -11.82
CA TYR A 138 -9.57 14.30 -11.81
C TYR A 138 -9.78 14.90 -13.21
N PRO A 139 -10.88 14.56 -13.91
CA PRO A 139 -11.14 15.10 -15.25
C PRO A 139 -11.74 16.51 -15.25
N GLN A 140 -12.11 17.04 -14.09
CA GLN A 140 -12.66 18.39 -13.91
C GLN A 140 -11.95 19.14 -12.78
N ASP A 141 -12.06 20.48 -12.81
CA ASP A 141 -11.70 21.32 -11.67
C ASP A 141 -12.49 20.83 -10.45
N THR A 142 -11.78 20.61 -9.34
CA THR A 142 -12.39 20.14 -8.10
C THR A 142 -12.16 21.20 -7.04
N THR A 143 -13.21 21.96 -6.76
CA THR A 143 -13.26 23.00 -5.71
C THR A 143 -13.79 22.43 -4.41
N LEU A 144 -13.71 23.19 -3.30
CA LEU A 144 -14.33 22.80 -2.02
C LEU A 144 -15.82 22.47 -2.13
N ALA A 145 -16.56 23.23 -2.95
CA ALA A 145 -18.01 23.05 -3.08
C ALA A 145 -18.39 21.76 -3.83
N LEU A 146 -17.47 21.22 -4.63
CA LEU A 146 -17.64 19.96 -5.38
C LEU A 146 -17.30 18.72 -4.54
N GLY A 147 -17.10 18.88 -3.22
CA GLY A 147 -16.82 17.79 -2.30
C GLY A 147 -15.53 17.07 -2.65
N PRO A 148 -14.34 17.70 -2.50
CA PRO A 148 -13.05 17.10 -2.83
C PRO A 148 -12.72 15.89 -1.95
N THR A 149 -11.73 15.11 -2.34
CA THR A 149 -11.17 14.09 -1.43
C THR A 149 -10.41 14.84 -0.33
N GLU A 150 -10.61 14.47 0.93
CA GLU A 150 -9.86 15.00 2.06
C GLU A 150 -8.86 13.95 2.54
N ILE A 151 -7.62 14.36 2.77
CA ILE A 151 -6.53 13.50 3.24
C ILE A 151 -5.99 14.03 4.56
N LEU A 152 -5.28 13.16 5.29
CA LEU A 152 -4.51 13.53 6.47
C LEU A 152 -3.01 13.40 6.15
N PRO A 153 -2.32 14.46 5.67
CA PRO A 153 -0.93 14.38 5.26
C PRO A 153 -0.01 13.85 6.37
N GLY A 154 0.87 12.90 6.01
CA GLY A 154 1.82 12.29 6.95
C GLY A 154 1.27 11.11 7.75
N SER A 155 -0.02 10.79 7.61
CA SER A 155 -0.67 9.70 8.35
C SER A 155 -0.39 8.30 7.85
N GLN A 156 0.36 8.14 6.76
CA GLN A 156 0.71 6.83 6.20
C GLN A 156 1.36 5.90 7.23
N TYR A 157 2.13 6.46 8.17
CA TYR A 157 2.81 5.70 9.22
C TYR A 157 1.98 5.55 10.50
N TRP A 158 1.05 6.46 10.78
CA TRP A 158 0.23 6.40 11.99
C TRP A 158 -0.86 5.35 11.86
N ASN A 159 -0.90 4.39 12.77
CA ASN A 159 -1.92 3.35 12.78
C ASN A 159 -2.76 3.42 14.05
N VAL A 160 -3.94 2.83 13.98
CA VAL A 160 -4.85 2.64 15.11
C VAL A 160 -4.80 1.19 15.56
N ASP A 161 -5.01 0.98 16.86
CA ASP A 161 -5.06 -0.37 17.42
C ASP A 161 -6.31 -1.09 16.91
N ARG A 162 -6.16 -2.34 16.52
CA ARG A 162 -7.21 -3.18 15.90
C ARG A 162 -7.78 -4.20 16.86
N LEU A 163 -7.02 -4.63 17.86
CA LEU A 163 -7.40 -5.68 18.80
C LEU A 163 -8.55 -5.21 19.70
N GLY A 164 -9.61 -6.01 19.77
CA GLY A 164 -10.80 -5.70 20.56
C GLY A 164 -11.76 -4.68 19.93
N SER A 165 -11.43 -4.09 18.78
CA SER A 165 -12.26 -3.09 18.09
C SER A 165 -13.52 -3.67 17.42
N GLY A 166 -13.68 -5.00 17.41
CA GLY A 166 -14.74 -5.68 16.65
C GLY A 166 -14.63 -5.53 15.12
N ASN A 167 -13.60 -4.83 14.61
CA ASN A 167 -13.43 -4.59 13.18
C ASN A 167 -13.00 -5.87 12.46
N THR A 168 -13.90 -6.41 11.65
CA THR A 168 -13.64 -7.57 10.77
C THR A 168 -13.20 -7.15 9.38
N TYR A 169 -13.26 -5.85 9.04
CA TYR A 169 -12.78 -5.31 7.78
C TYR A 169 -11.26 -5.07 7.83
N GLY A 170 -10.62 -5.12 6.67
CA GLY A 170 -9.19 -4.87 6.44
C GLY A 170 -8.82 -3.40 6.29
N GLU A 171 -9.81 -2.52 6.22
CA GLU A 171 -9.60 -1.07 6.26
C GLU A 171 -9.32 -0.63 7.69
N ASP A 172 -8.39 0.32 7.84
CA ASP A 172 -8.31 1.07 9.09
C ASP A 172 -9.25 2.24 9.01
N ARG A 173 -10.10 2.40 10.01
CA ARG A 173 -11.07 3.49 10.07
C ARG A 173 -10.88 4.24 11.37
N LEU A 174 -10.96 5.57 11.31
CA LEU A 174 -11.06 6.36 12.52
C LEU A 174 -12.52 6.33 13.01
N GLY A 175 -12.69 6.19 14.33
CA GLY A 175 -13.98 6.14 15.05
C GLY A 175 -14.93 5.02 14.60
N LEU A 176 -14.48 3.77 14.76
CA LEU A 176 -15.28 2.56 14.54
C LEU A 176 -16.56 2.49 15.41
N ASP A 177 -16.54 3.12 16.59
CA ASP A 177 -17.63 3.12 17.57
C ASP A 177 -18.85 3.96 17.15
N PHE A 178 -18.72 4.74 16.09
CA PHE A 178 -19.83 5.54 15.57
C PHE A 178 -20.47 4.78 14.41
N GLU A 179 -21.71 4.32 14.63
CA GLU A 179 -22.47 3.53 13.68
C GLU A 179 -22.35 4.10 12.27
N ARG A 180 -22.05 3.21 11.31
CA ARG A 180 -21.84 3.50 9.87
C ARG A 180 -22.92 4.41 9.26
N GLU A 181 -24.12 4.40 9.84
CA GLU A 181 -25.29 5.16 9.44
C GLU A 181 -25.24 6.65 9.86
N ASN A 182 -24.39 7.05 10.80
CA ASN A 182 -24.42 8.40 11.37
C ASN A 182 -23.40 9.39 10.77
N VAL A 183 -22.20 8.98 10.32
CA VAL A 183 -21.25 9.95 9.72
C VAL A 183 -21.68 10.34 8.31
N GLY A 184 -22.20 9.36 7.55
CA GLY A 184 -22.61 9.57 6.17
C GLY A 184 -23.97 10.26 6.06
N SER A 185 -24.98 9.72 6.74
CA SER A 185 -26.39 10.06 6.50
C SER A 185 -27.09 10.88 7.60
N SER A 186 -26.42 11.20 8.71
CA SER A 186 -27.04 12.06 9.73
C SER A 186 -27.39 13.44 9.12
N PRO A 187 -28.62 13.93 9.35
CA PRO A 187 -29.02 15.27 8.91
C PRO A 187 -28.35 16.39 9.74
N ASP A 188 -27.80 16.07 10.91
CA ASP A 188 -27.10 17.04 11.78
C ASP A 188 -25.64 17.21 11.33
N LEU A 189 -25.39 18.28 10.57
CA LEU A 189 -24.09 18.59 10.01
C LEU A 189 -23.07 19.04 11.07
N GLU A 190 -23.50 19.74 12.13
CA GLU A 190 -22.60 20.19 13.19
C GLU A 190 -22.09 19.00 14.00
N LEU A 191 -22.98 18.04 14.31
CA LEU A 191 -22.61 16.79 14.97
C LEU A 191 -21.61 15.99 14.13
N ARG A 192 -21.85 15.88 12.82
CA ARG A 192 -20.94 15.19 11.88
C ARG A 192 -19.57 15.83 11.83
N ASP A 193 -19.51 17.16 11.69
CA ASP A 193 -18.26 17.90 11.59
C ASP A 193 -17.46 17.79 12.90
N LYS A 194 -18.12 17.91 14.06
CA LYS A 194 -17.50 17.69 15.38
C LYS A 194 -16.98 16.26 15.53
N HIS A 195 -17.70 15.28 15.02
CA HIS A 195 -17.29 13.88 15.09
C HIS A 195 -16.03 13.61 14.26
N LEU A 196 -16.02 14.06 13.01
CA LEU A 196 -14.85 13.94 12.11
C LEU A 196 -13.61 14.63 12.71
N GLU A 197 -13.79 15.79 13.31
CA GLU A 197 -12.72 16.52 13.99
C GLU A 197 -12.19 15.76 15.21
N THR A 198 -13.09 15.18 16.03
CA THR A 198 -12.71 14.38 17.20
C THR A 198 -11.93 13.13 16.79
N GLN A 199 -12.38 12.43 15.73
CA GLN A 199 -11.69 11.27 15.17
C GLN A 199 -10.28 11.60 14.66
N ARG A 200 -10.14 12.74 13.99
CA ARG A 200 -8.84 13.24 13.51
C ARG A 200 -7.90 13.53 14.67
N GLN A 201 -8.37 14.29 15.66
CA GLN A 201 -7.58 14.65 16.84
C GLN A 201 -7.21 13.42 17.69
N SER A 202 -8.02 12.36 17.69
CA SER A 202 -7.66 11.12 18.39
C SER A 202 -6.53 10.34 17.70
N LEU A 203 -6.33 10.54 16.39
CA LEU A 203 -5.17 9.99 15.68
C LEU A 203 -3.90 10.76 16.05
N ASP A 204 -3.94 12.07 15.96
CA ASP A 204 -2.87 12.98 16.37
C ASP A 204 -3.44 14.40 16.54
N GLU A 205 -3.19 15.05 17.67
CA GLU A 205 -3.70 16.40 17.95
C GLU A 205 -3.22 17.43 16.90
N TYR A 206 -2.03 17.22 16.33
CA TYR A 206 -1.37 18.17 15.42
C TYR A 206 -1.63 17.92 13.93
N ILE A 207 -2.47 16.94 13.57
CA ILE A 207 -2.62 16.52 12.17
C ILE A 207 -3.66 17.33 11.39
N GLU A 208 -3.22 18.32 10.63
CA GLU A 208 -4.18 19.12 9.84
C GLU A 208 -4.71 18.38 8.61
N PRO A 209 -6.04 18.40 8.35
CA PRO A 209 -6.61 17.80 7.16
C PRO A 209 -6.33 18.68 5.92
N LEU A 210 -6.24 18.05 4.75
CA LEU A 210 -6.13 18.75 3.47
C LEU A 210 -7.20 18.28 2.49
N ARG A 211 -8.04 19.21 2.07
CA ARG A 211 -8.97 19.02 0.95
C ARG A 211 -8.23 19.19 -0.37
N LEU A 212 -8.28 18.17 -1.22
CA LEU A 212 -7.56 18.14 -2.49
C LEU A 212 -8.27 18.96 -3.56
N GLU A 213 -8.14 20.28 -3.48
CA GLU A 213 -8.46 21.17 -4.60
C GLU A 213 -7.43 21.00 -5.72
N VAL A 214 -7.92 20.75 -6.92
CA VAL A 214 -7.11 20.47 -8.11
C VAL A 214 -7.78 21.02 -9.36
N ASN A 215 -6.99 21.39 -10.36
CA ASN A 215 -7.51 21.74 -11.68
C ASN A 215 -7.85 20.46 -12.46
N ALA A 216 -8.66 20.58 -13.50
CA ALA A 216 -8.91 19.54 -14.46
C ALA A 216 -7.60 18.95 -15.01
N ASN A 217 -7.64 17.66 -15.32
CA ASN A 217 -6.48 16.90 -15.78
C ASN A 217 -5.35 16.76 -14.74
N SER A 218 -5.70 16.78 -13.45
CA SER A 218 -4.75 16.51 -12.37
C SER A 218 -4.72 15.03 -12.00
N LEU A 219 -3.52 14.53 -11.74
CA LEU A 219 -3.28 13.28 -11.05
C LEU A 219 -2.79 13.57 -9.64
N VAL A 220 -3.33 12.89 -8.63
CA VAL A 220 -2.78 12.90 -7.28
C VAL A 220 -2.29 11.48 -6.98
N LEU A 221 -0.99 11.32 -6.83
CA LEU A 221 -0.42 10.07 -6.29
C LEU A 221 -0.61 10.10 -4.78
N VAL A 222 -1.03 8.98 -4.20
CA VAL A 222 -1.35 8.86 -2.78
C VAL A 222 -0.72 7.59 -2.23
N HIS A 223 -0.04 7.69 -1.09
CA HIS A 223 0.47 6.55 -0.36
C HIS A 223 -0.71 5.67 0.04
N PHE A 224 -0.60 4.36 -0.17
CA PHE A 224 -1.73 3.45 0.00
C PHE A 224 -2.32 3.50 1.43
N ASP A 225 -1.45 3.64 2.42
CA ASP A 225 -1.81 3.75 3.83
C ASP A 225 -2.15 5.17 4.32
N LEU A 226 -2.32 6.16 3.44
CA LEU A 226 -2.72 7.51 3.86
C LEU A 226 -4.20 7.52 4.26
N PHE A 227 -4.52 8.05 5.45
CA PHE A 227 -5.92 8.28 5.81
C PHE A 227 -6.55 9.29 4.87
N HIS A 228 -7.69 8.90 4.30
CA HIS A 228 -8.44 9.72 3.36
C HIS A 228 -9.94 9.47 3.46
N ARG A 229 -10.74 10.38 2.88
CA ARG A 229 -12.20 10.27 2.80
C ARG A 229 -12.77 11.11 1.67
N GLY A 230 -13.95 10.72 1.17
CA GLY A 230 -14.83 11.61 0.42
C GLY A 230 -15.50 12.65 1.32
N THR A 231 -15.56 13.90 0.87
CA THR A 231 -16.31 14.96 1.55
C THR A 231 -17.62 15.25 0.84
N ARG A 232 -18.61 15.74 1.59
CA ARG A 232 -19.90 16.14 1.04
C ARG A 232 -19.76 17.26 -0.01
N MET A 233 -20.50 17.13 -1.09
CA MET A 233 -20.73 18.17 -2.09
C MET A 233 -21.80 19.14 -1.61
N THR A 234 -21.56 20.44 -1.76
CA THR A 234 -22.45 21.53 -1.28
C THR A 234 -23.04 22.36 -2.40
N CYS A 235 -22.77 22.00 -3.67
CA CYS A 235 -23.35 22.63 -4.85
C CYS A 235 -24.05 21.60 -5.76
N GLY A 236 -24.79 22.07 -6.76
CA GLY A 236 -25.48 21.21 -7.74
C GLY A 236 -24.61 20.72 -8.89
N GLY A 237 -23.28 20.66 -8.71
CA GLY A 237 -22.33 20.23 -9.74
C GLY A 237 -22.19 18.71 -9.83
N GLU A 238 -21.28 18.26 -10.70
CA GLU A 238 -20.87 16.86 -10.82
C GLU A 238 -19.36 16.77 -10.60
N ARG A 239 -18.93 15.81 -9.78
CA ARG A 239 -17.51 15.58 -9.48
C ARG A 239 -17.21 14.10 -9.59
N TYR A 240 -16.27 13.75 -10.46
CA TYR A 240 -15.78 12.39 -10.64
C TYR A 240 -14.29 12.28 -10.29
N MET A 241 -13.85 11.14 -9.80
CA MET A 241 -12.43 10.81 -9.59
C MET A 241 -12.18 9.36 -9.94
N PHE A 242 -11.20 9.10 -10.79
CA PHE A 242 -10.78 7.75 -11.14
C PHE A 242 -9.66 7.31 -10.20
N LYS A 243 -9.89 6.24 -9.45
CA LYS A 243 -8.93 5.63 -8.53
C LYS A 243 -8.30 4.40 -9.18
N PHE A 244 -6.98 4.28 -9.10
CA PHE A 244 -6.21 3.14 -9.59
C PHE A 244 -5.20 2.67 -8.55
N TRP A 245 -4.89 1.37 -8.53
CA TRP A 245 -3.92 0.77 -7.61
C TRP A 245 -2.67 0.28 -8.34
N TYR A 246 -1.52 0.48 -7.71
CA TYR A 246 -0.23 0.03 -8.21
C TYR A 246 0.59 -0.57 -7.07
N THR A 247 1.35 -1.62 -7.38
CA THR A 247 2.23 -2.27 -6.41
C THR A 247 3.62 -2.52 -6.97
N ARG A 248 4.58 -2.49 -6.07
CA ARG A 248 5.99 -2.77 -6.30
C ARG A 248 6.22 -4.26 -6.55
N THR A 249 6.95 -4.58 -7.61
CA THR A 249 7.37 -5.95 -7.95
C THR A 249 8.88 -6.16 -7.88
N SER A 250 9.67 -5.09 -7.73
CA SER A 250 11.12 -5.16 -7.54
C SER A 250 11.57 -4.30 -6.36
N GLU A 251 12.70 -4.65 -5.73
CA GLU A 251 13.32 -3.75 -4.74
C GLU A 251 13.79 -2.44 -5.41
N PRO A 252 13.98 -1.35 -4.64
CA PRO A 252 14.51 -0.11 -5.17
C PRO A 252 15.92 -0.28 -5.73
N GLU A 253 16.14 0.19 -6.95
CA GLU A 253 17.47 0.24 -7.57
C GLU A 253 18.24 1.50 -7.12
N PRO A 254 19.58 1.48 -7.10
CA PRO A 254 20.37 2.69 -6.90
C PRO A 254 20.03 3.75 -7.94
N ALA A 255 19.84 5.00 -7.52
CA ALA A 255 19.64 6.11 -8.46
C ALA A 255 20.87 6.24 -9.38
N SER A 256 20.65 6.24 -10.71
CA SER A 256 21.71 6.35 -11.71
C SER A 256 22.44 7.71 -11.68
N GLU A 257 21.83 8.73 -11.07
CA GLU A 257 22.39 10.06 -10.91
C GLU A 257 22.21 10.57 -9.47
N GLN A 258 23.32 10.79 -8.77
CA GLN A 258 23.33 11.36 -7.43
C GLN A 258 23.05 12.87 -7.49
N THR A 259 21.78 13.25 -7.61
CA THR A 259 21.35 14.63 -7.39
C THR A 259 21.18 14.87 -5.89
N SER A 260 21.77 15.91 -5.30
CA SER A 260 21.62 16.14 -3.86
C SER A 260 20.16 16.43 -3.48
N ALA A 261 19.65 15.80 -2.42
CA ALA A 261 18.35 16.14 -1.84
C ALA A 261 18.49 17.16 -0.70
N SER A 262 17.51 18.04 -0.56
CA SER A 262 17.42 19.04 0.51
C SER A 262 15.97 19.16 0.95
N TYR A 263 15.43 18.11 1.55
CA TYR A 263 14.06 18.07 2.05
C TYR A 263 14.05 17.88 3.57
N GLN A 264 13.32 18.73 4.29
CA GLN A 264 13.05 18.58 5.71
C GLN A 264 11.58 18.19 5.91
N PRO A 265 11.30 17.06 6.57
CA PRO A 265 9.94 16.69 6.95
C PRO A 265 9.23 17.82 7.69
N LYS A 266 7.96 18.06 7.37
CA LYS A 266 7.14 19.11 8.02
C LYS A 266 6.89 18.81 9.49
N ASP A 267 6.92 17.54 9.87
CA ASP A 267 6.85 17.07 11.26
C ASP A 267 8.14 16.33 11.60
N SER A 268 8.84 16.79 12.63
CA SER A 268 10.10 16.19 13.07
C SER A 268 9.95 14.75 13.53
N ARG A 269 8.77 14.34 14.03
CA ARG A 269 8.49 12.98 14.49
C ARG A 269 8.54 11.96 13.34
N ARG A 270 8.30 12.39 12.09
CA ARG A 270 8.42 11.52 10.90
C ARG A 270 9.84 11.40 10.38
N GLN A 271 10.75 12.28 10.79
CA GLN A 271 12.10 12.34 10.24
C GLN A 271 12.89 11.03 10.35
N PRO A 272 12.85 10.27 11.47
CA PRO A 272 13.53 8.99 11.55
C PRO A 272 13.02 7.98 10.51
N ILE A 273 11.71 7.94 10.31
CA ILE A 273 11.00 7.02 9.40
C ILE A 273 11.29 7.38 7.94
N VAL A 274 11.11 8.65 7.57
CA VAL A 274 11.37 9.16 6.21
C VAL A 274 12.82 8.96 5.80
N LYS A 275 13.78 9.19 6.72
CA LYS A 275 15.21 8.92 6.46
C LYS A 275 15.47 7.42 6.26
N GLU A 276 14.84 6.54 7.05
CA GLU A 276 15.01 5.09 6.91
C GLU A 276 14.49 4.59 5.56
N ILE A 277 13.26 4.96 5.20
CA ILE A 277 12.65 4.55 3.93
C ILE A 277 13.40 5.17 2.75
N GLY A 278 13.80 6.44 2.85
CA GLY A 278 14.62 7.08 1.82
C GLY A 278 15.95 6.36 1.60
N SER A 279 16.59 5.88 2.67
CA SER A 279 17.81 5.06 2.56
C SER A 279 17.53 3.72 1.88
N TRP A 280 16.43 3.04 2.21
CA TRP A 280 16.02 1.81 1.54
C TRP A 280 15.70 2.04 0.05
N MET A 281 15.13 3.20 -0.30
CA MET A 281 14.91 3.61 -1.69
C MET A 281 16.17 4.10 -2.41
N ASN A 282 17.36 3.99 -1.80
CA ASN A 282 18.63 4.48 -2.32
C ASN A 282 18.61 5.99 -2.66
N LEU A 283 17.86 6.79 -1.90
CA LEU A 283 17.82 8.23 -2.09
C LEU A 283 19.09 8.91 -1.53
N PRO A 284 19.57 9.96 -2.21
CA PRO A 284 20.64 10.83 -1.72
C PRO A 284 20.35 11.35 -0.31
N ILE A 285 21.33 11.26 0.59
CA ILE A 285 21.19 11.72 1.99
C ILE A 285 20.71 13.17 2.00
N SER A 286 19.50 13.42 2.52
CA SER A 286 19.02 14.78 2.75
C SER A 286 19.87 15.45 3.82
N LYS A 287 20.72 16.41 3.42
CA LYS A 287 21.54 17.21 4.34
C LYS A 287 20.63 18.13 5.16
N SER A 288 20.22 17.72 6.35
CA SER A 288 19.58 18.62 7.31
C SER A 288 20.59 19.62 7.86
N ARG A 289 20.37 20.93 7.60
CA ARG A 289 21.09 22.00 8.31
C ARG A 289 20.78 21.86 9.80
N GLY A 290 21.77 21.46 10.61
CA GLY A 290 21.69 21.57 12.07
C GLY A 290 21.62 20.28 12.90
N GLU A 291 22.23 19.17 12.48
CA GLU A 291 22.41 17.98 13.35
C GLU A 291 23.46 18.23 14.47
N ARG A 292 23.18 19.19 15.35
CA ARG A 292 23.77 19.32 16.70
C ARG A 292 22.69 19.56 17.77
N GLY A 293 21.44 19.19 17.49
CA GLY A 293 20.35 19.22 18.47
C GLY A 293 20.32 17.91 19.25
N SER A 294 20.30 18.00 20.58
CA SER A 294 20.12 16.89 21.51
C SER A 294 18.93 16.00 21.13
N ASP A 295 19.14 14.69 21.12
CA ASP A 295 18.14 13.63 20.92
C ASP A 295 17.16 13.62 22.11
N THR A 296 16.33 14.66 22.24
CA THR A 296 15.43 14.89 23.39
C THR A 296 13.98 14.45 23.13
N SER A 297 13.72 13.71 22.07
CA SER A 297 12.39 13.11 21.87
C SER A 297 12.17 11.99 22.90
N PRO A 298 10.94 11.82 23.44
CA PRO A 298 10.67 10.81 24.45
C PRO A 298 10.99 9.41 23.92
N ASP A 299 11.95 8.74 24.56
CA ASP A 299 12.29 7.34 24.37
C ASP A 299 11.22 6.43 24.97
N CYS A 300 9.99 6.55 24.48
CA CYS A 300 8.85 5.86 25.08
C CYS A 300 7.89 5.31 24.02
N LEU A 301 7.94 4.00 23.83
CA LEU A 301 6.92 3.28 23.04
C LEU A 301 5.56 3.21 23.75
N GLN A 302 5.45 3.75 24.97
CA GLN A 302 4.22 3.85 25.76
C GLN A 302 3.59 5.26 25.73
N ASP A 303 4.12 6.18 24.91
CA ASP A 303 3.50 7.50 24.72
C ASP A 303 2.07 7.35 24.17
N ALA A 304 1.16 8.28 24.50
CA ALA A 304 -0.22 8.22 24.01
C ALA A 304 -0.31 8.51 22.49
N SER A 305 0.60 9.34 21.96
CA SER A 305 0.67 9.69 20.55
C SER A 305 1.39 8.61 19.75
N GLU A 306 0.71 8.11 18.73
CA GLU A 306 1.28 7.17 17.75
C GLU A 306 2.53 7.75 17.08
N ALA A 307 2.54 9.04 16.78
CA ALA A 307 3.69 9.72 16.19
C ALA A 307 4.94 9.65 17.07
N ASN A 308 4.76 9.85 18.38
CA ASN A 308 5.86 9.81 19.34
C ASN A 308 6.38 8.38 19.49
N ARG A 309 5.49 7.38 19.58
CA ARG A 309 5.89 5.96 19.67
C ARG A 309 6.73 5.52 18.48
N LEU A 310 6.30 5.85 17.25
CA LEU A 310 7.04 5.51 16.04
C LEU A 310 8.38 6.25 15.95
N CYS A 311 8.40 7.56 16.27
CA CYS A 311 9.62 8.34 16.32
C CYS A 311 10.63 7.70 17.29
N GLY A 312 10.20 7.44 18.54
CA GLY A 312 11.01 6.80 19.57
C GLY A 312 11.48 5.40 19.17
N GLY A 313 10.61 4.58 18.59
CA GLY A 313 10.97 3.24 18.10
C GLY A 313 12.10 3.28 17.06
N TYR A 314 11.99 4.12 16.03
CA TYR A 314 13.04 4.25 15.01
C TYR A 314 14.35 4.83 15.58
N LEU A 315 14.28 5.72 16.57
CA LEU A 315 15.46 6.24 17.26
C LEU A 315 16.14 5.15 18.12
N LYS A 316 15.38 4.35 18.87
CA LYS A 316 15.87 3.17 19.60
C LYS A 316 16.55 2.18 18.65
N ALA A 317 15.94 1.93 17.50
CA ALA A 317 16.50 1.06 16.47
C ALA A 317 17.86 1.56 15.96
N ARG A 318 18.00 2.86 15.72
CA ARG A 318 19.29 3.47 15.33
C ARG A 318 20.37 3.32 16.39
N ARG A 319 19.99 3.33 17.67
CA ARG A 319 20.89 3.11 18.81
C ARG A 319 21.14 1.62 19.12
N GLN A 320 20.57 0.70 18.33
CA GLN A 320 20.65 -0.75 18.54
C GLN A 320 20.13 -1.18 19.93
N ASP A 321 19.09 -0.51 20.43
CA ASP A 321 18.50 -0.80 21.74
C ASP A 321 17.77 -2.14 21.74
N GLU A 322 18.27 -3.10 22.53
CA GLU A 322 17.72 -4.46 22.59
C GLU A 322 16.38 -4.54 23.33
N SER A 323 15.96 -3.51 24.07
CA SER A 323 14.64 -3.48 24.71
C SER A 323 13.49 -3.58 23.70
N LEU A 324 13.73 -3.21 22.44
CA LEU A 324 12.78 -3.40 21.33
C LEU A 324 12.34 -4.86 21.17
N ILE A 325 13.19 -5.83 21.56
CA ILE A 325 12.87 -7.26 21.48
C ILE A 325 11.77 -7.61 22.49
N ASP A 326 11.85 -7.09 23.71
CA ASP A 326 10.82 -7.28 24.74
C ASP A 326 9.55 -6.49 24.42
N GLU A 327 9.71 -5.27 23.91
CA GLU A 327 8.59 -4.41 23.49
C GLU A 327 7.79 -5.02 22.33
N ALA A 328 8.45 -5.73 21.41
CA ALA A 328 7.79 -6.48 20.33
C ALA A 328 6.96 -7.66 20.85
N CYS A 329 7.23 -8.17 22.06
CA CYS A 329 6.42 -9.18 22.73
C CYS A 329 5.37 -8.56 23.69
N SER A 330 5.20 -7.24 23.70
CA SER A 330 4.29 -6.57 24.64
C SER A 330 2.83 -6.97 24.42
N GLY A 331 2.08 -7.16 25.50
CA GLY A 331 0.62 -7.34 25.44
C GLY A 331 -0.15 -6.11 24.92
N ILE A 332 0.51 -4.94 24.85
CA ILE A 332 -0.06 -3.69 24.34
C ILE A 332 0.22 -3.61 22.84
N GLU A 333 -0.82 -3.56 22.01
CA GLU A 333 -0.73 -3.61 20.54
C GLU A 333 0.11 -2.46 19.97
N SER A 334 -0.18 -1.22 20.37
CA SER A 334 0.53 -0.02 19.89
C SER A 334 2.02 -0.07 20.19
N THR A 335 2.41 -0.56 21.37
CA THR A 335 3.81 -0.79 21.76
C THR A 335 4.45 -1.86 20.91
N ARG A 336 3.81 -3.04 20.81
CA ARG A 336 4.28 -4.16 19.99
C ARG A 336 4.50 -3.76 18.54
N ARG A 337 3.51 -3.11 17.93
CA ARG A 337 3.55 -2.67 16.54
C ARG A 337 4.65 -1.64 16.29
N SER A 338 4.81 -0.67 17.19
CA SER A 338 5.89 0.33 17.10
C SER A 338 7.28 -0.32 17.17
N ALA A 339 7.45 -1.29 18.08
CA ALA A 339 8.69 -2.05 18.20
C ALA A 339 8.96 -2.91 16.96
N VAL A 340 7.93 -3.57 16.40
CA VAL A 340 8.06 -4.39 15.18
C VAL A 340 8.50 -3.54 13.98
N TYR A 341 7.95 -2.34 13.79
CA TYR A 341 8.43 -1.43 12.73
C TYR A 341 9.87 -0.97 12.95
N ALA A 342 10.23 -0.67 14.20
CA ALA A 342 11.60 -0.31 14.56
C ALA A 342 12.58 -1.46 14.30
N LEU A 343 12.23 -2.69 14.66
CA LEU A 343 13.01 -3.90 14.40
C LEU A 343 13.15 -4.18 12.91
N ALA A 344 12.12 -3.95 12.09
CA ALA A 344 12.17 -4.12 10.64
C ALA A 344 13.25 -3.25 9.97
N ALA A 345 13.59 -2.10 10.56
CA ALA A 345 14.70 -1.26 10.12
C ALA A 345 16.08 -1.83 10.51
N ARG A 346 16.16 -2.77 11.45
CA ARG A 346 17.43 -3.28 12.01
C ARG A 346 17.46 -4.81 12.03
N PRO A 347 17.92 -5.42 10.92
CA PRO A 347 17.98 -6.88 10.79
C PRO A 347 18.69 -7.59 11.94
N SER A 348 19.76 -7.01 12.51
CA SER A 348 20.49 -7.56 13.66
C SER A 348 19.61 -7.81 14.88
N LEU A 349 18.73 -6.87 15.21
CA LEU A 349 17.80 -6.99 16.33
C LEU A 349 16.60 -7.86 15.96
N ALA A 350 16.04 -7.68 14.75
CA ALA A 350 14.91 -8.47 14.28
C ALA A 350 15.18 -9.98 14.31
N LYS A 351 16.39 -10.41 13.91
CA LYS A 351 16.80 -11.83 13.98
C LYS A 351 16.77 -12.40 15.40
N LYS A 352 16.96 -11.58 16.43
CA LYS A 352 16.86 -11.99 17.84
C LYS A 352 15.40 -12.04 18.32
N ALA A 353 14.54 -11.17 17.79
CA ALA A 353 13.12 -11.11 18.14
C ALA A 353 12.28 -12.20 17.47
N ILE A 354 12.56 -12.53 16.20
CA ILE A 354 11.78 -13.49 15.40
C ILE A 354 11.56 -14.84 16.13
N PRO A 355 12.59 -15.52 16.68
CA PRO A 355 12.37 -16.79 17.38
C PRO A 355 11.45 -16.68 18.60
N ARG A 356 11.51 -15.57 19.33
CA ARG A 356 10.64 -15.34 20.50
C ARG A 356 9.19 -15.16 20.08
N LEU A 357 8.96 -14.41 19.01
CA LEU A 357 7.62 -14.17 18.45
C LEU A 357 7.01 -15.44 17.84
N LEU A 358 7.81 -16.26 17.14
CA LEU A 358 7.36 -17.53 16.56
C LEU A 358 6.95 -18.56 17.63
N ASN A 359 7.67 -18.58 18.76
CA ASN A 359 7.39 -19.51 19.86
C ASN A 359 6.22 -19.06 20.75
N SER A 360 5.57 -17.94 20.44
CA SER A 360 4.38 -17.47 21.16
C SER A 360 3.14 -18.23 20.69
N ASP A 361 2.22 -18.48 21.62
CA ASP A 361 0.87 -19.03 21.32
C ASP A 361 -0.05 -17.99 20.67
N SER A 362 0.36 -16.72 20.65
CA SER A 362 -0.38 -15.61 20.04
C SER A 362 -0.17 -15.55 18.54
N PHE A 363 -1.22 -15.78 17.76
CA PHE A 363 -1.17 -15.65 16.29
C PHE A 363 -0.71 -14.25 15.82
N LEU A 364 -0.95 -13.22 16.63
CA LEU A 364 -0.51 -11.85 16.34
C LEU A 364 1.01 -11.71 16.44
N ASP A 365 1.62 -12.41 17.38
CA ASP A 365 3.08 -12.42 17.53
C ASP A 365 3.70 -13.20 16.40
N GLN A 366 3.10 -14.34 16.02
CA GLN A 366 3.48 -15.11 14.84
C GLN A 366 3.34 -14.26 13.55
N GLN A 367 2.29 -13.44 13.45
CA GLN A 367 2.12 -12.49 12.35
C GLN A 367 3.21 -11.40 12.35
N CYS A 368 3.58 -10.88 13.52
CA CYS A 368 4.71 -9.96 13.67
C CYS A 368 6.03 -10.61 13.24
N ALA A 369 6.24 -11.89 13.56
CA ALA A 369 7.40 -12.64 13.11
C ALA A 369 7.44 -12.77 11.58
N MET A 370 6.30 -13.12 10.95
CA MET A 370 6.21 -13.19 9.47
C MET A 370 6.48 -11.84 8.83
N PHE A 371 5.95 -10.76 9.38
CA PHE A 371 6.24 -9.40 8.93
C PHE A 371 7.75 -9.10 8.99
N LEU A 372 8.40 -9.37 10.14
CA LEU A 372 9.84 -9.16 10.29
C LEU A 372 10.66 -10.03 9.33
N ILE A 373 10.30 -11.30 9.14
CA ILE A 373 10.95 -12.21 8.18
C ILE A 373 10.87 -11.63 6.76
N GLY A 374 9.70 -11.16 6.34
CA GLY A 374 9.53 -10.51 5.04
C GLY A 374 10.25 -9.16 4.93
N GLU A 375 10.45 -8.46 6.05
CA GLU A 375 11.09 -7.14 6.10
C GLU A 375 12.63 -7.18 6.22
N CYS A 376 13.23 -8.28 6.69
CA CYS A 376 14.68 -8.43 6.91
C CYS A 376 15.44 -8.89 5.66
N CYS A 377 16.56 -8.24 5.33
CA CYS A 377 17.29 -8.51 4.08
C CYS A 377 18.22 -9.73 4.14
N ASP A 378 18.49 -10.27 5.32
CA ASP A 378 19.47 -11.34 5.54
C ASP A 378 18.87 -12.43 6.42
N ILE A 379 17.92 -13.20 5.89
CA ILE A 379 17.29 -14.30 6.62
C ILE A 379 17.95 -15.63 6.26
N GLY A 380 18.14 -16.50 7.26
CA GLY A 380 18.70 -17.83 7.05
C GLY A 380 17.66 -18.84 6.58
N HIS A 381 18.14 -19.99 6.10
CA HIS A 381 17.31 -21.13 5.65
C HIS A 381 16.21 -21.51 6.64
N SER A 382 16.52 -21.56 7.94
CA SER A 382 15.54 -21.89 8.99
C SER A 382 14.38 -20.90 9.09
N MET A 383 14.61 -19.61 8.84
CA MET A 383 13.54 -18.60 8.83
C MET A 383 12.65 -18.73 7.60
N VAL A 384 13.22 -19.13 6.45
CA VAL A 384 12.44 -19.45 5.26
C VAL A 384 11.56 -20.67 5.52
N ALA A 385 12.11 -21.73 6.10
CA ALA A 385 11.35 -22.93 6.46
C ALA A 385 10.18 -22.61 7.41
N ASN A 386 10.42 -21.79 8.44
CA ASN A 386 9.35 -21.34 9.35
C ASN A 386 8.24 -20.58 8.62
N ALA A 387 8.58 -19.73 7.63
CA ALA A 387 7.57 -19.04 6.83
C ALA A 387 6.82 -19.98 5.90
N VAL A 388 7.51 -20.96 5.30
CA VAL A 388 6.89 -22.04 4.50
C VAL A 388 5.88 -22.81 5.34
N ASP A 389 6.25 -23.26 6.54
CA ASP A 389 5.34 -24.00 7.41
C ASP A 389 4.14 -23.16 7.85
N MET A 390 4.35 -21.86 8.10
CA MET A 390 3.30 -20.94 8.50
C MET A 390 2.25 -20.72 7.39
N THR A 391 2.55 -20.98 6.12
CA THR A 391 1.53 -20.94 5.05
C THR A 391 0.39 -21.93 5.27
N ARG A 392 0.66 -23.03 5.99
CA ARG A 392 -0.30 -24.10 6.31
C ARG A 392 -1.08 -23.85 7.61
N ASN A 393 -0.83 -22.73 8.29
CA ASN A 393 -1.52 -22.39 9.54
C ASN A 393 -3.03 -22.26 9.34
N GLU A 394 -3.80 -22.74 10.31
CA GLU A 394 -5.27 -22.65 10.33
C GLU A 394 -5.74 -21.20 10.52
N GLU A 395 -4.97 -20.38 11.24
CA GLU A 395 -5.23 -18.96 11.39
C GLU A 395 -4.89 -18.22 10.08
N ALA A 396 -5.95 -17.76 9.41
CA ALA A 396 -5.87 -17.16 8.08
C ALA A 396 -4.92 -15.95 8.04
N ASP A 397 -4.90 -15.10 9.06
CA ASP A 397 -4.08 -13.89 9.06
C ASP A 397 -2.58 -14.18 9.23
N ALA A 398 -2.22 -15.26 9.93
CA ALA A 398 -0.84 -15.75 10.03
C ALA A 398 -0.39 -16.39 8.71
N SER A 399 -1.24 -17.24 8.12
CA SER A 399 -1.01 -17.87 6.81
C SER A 399 -0.82 -16.82 5.69
N ARG A 400 -1.68 -15.81 5.64
CA ARG A 400 -1.55 -14.68 4.68
C ARG A 400 -0.27 -13.87 4.89
N ALA A 401 0.12 -13.60 6.14
CA ALA A 401 1.36 -12.89 6.44
C ALA A 401 2.59 -13.69 6.00
N ALA A 402 2.56 -15.01 6.14
CA ALA A 402 3.61 -15.90 5.67
C ALA A 402 3.76 -15.83 4.14
N ILE A 403 2.66 -15.92 3.39
CA ILE A 403 2.66 -15.80 1.92
C ILE A 403 3.29 -14.47 1.49
N ILE A 404 2.89 -13.35 2.10
CA ILE A 404 3.47 -12.02 1.83
C ILE A 404 4.97 -12.02 2.12
N ALA A 405 5.40 -12.62 3.23
CA ALA A 405 6.82 -12.70 3.60
C ALA A 405 7.62 -13.45 2.53
N LEU A 406 7.14 -14.61 2.06
CA LEU A 406 7.80 -15.40 1.02
C LEU A 406 7.99 -14.63 -0.29
N GLY A 407 6.96 -13.90 -0.73
CA GLY A 407 7.06 -13.01 -1.91
C GLY A 407 8.11 -11.91 -1.75
N LYS A 408 8.22 -11.32 -0.55
CA LYS A 408 9.24 -10.30 -0.24
C LYS A 408 10.65 -10.86 -0.16
N ILE A 409 10.82 -12.06 0.40
CA ILE A 409 12.11 -12.76 0.47
C ILE A 409 12.67 -12.95 -0.93
N LYS A 410 11.86 -13.50 -1.85
CA LYS A 410 12.30 -13.71 -3.24
C LYS A 410 12.66 -12.41 -3.94
N ARG A 411 11.87 -11.35 -3.74
CA ARG A 411 12.07 -10.06 -4.42
C ARG A 411 13.44 -9.44 -4.16
N ARG A 412 14.10 -9.80 -3.05
CA ARG A 412 15.37 -9.24 -2.60
C ARG A 412 16.55 -9.95 -3.25
N GLN A 413 16.98 -9.43 -4.39
CA GLN A 413 18.08 -10.01 -5.16
C GLN A 413 19.47 -9.84 -4.53
N GLN A 414 19.64 -8.86 -3.63
CA GLN A 414 20.94 -8.58 -2.97
C GLN A 414 21.38 -9.66 -1.96
N HIS A 415 20.44 -10.52 -1.54
CA HIS A 415 20.69 -11.63 -0.63
C HIS A 415 20.00 -12.88 -1.17
N PRO A 416 20.56 -13.52 -2.20
CA PRO A 416 19.92 -14.65 -2.84
C PRO A 416 19.74 -15.80 -1.85
N ILE A 417 18.54 -16.36 -1.84
CA ILE A 417 18.23 -17.59 -1.08
C ILE A 417 18.85 -18.80 -1.76
N SER A 418 19.04 -19.89 -1.00
CA SER A 418 19.47 -21.17 -1.55
C SER A 418 18.44 -21.74 -2.54
N GLU A 419 18.88 -22.60 -3.46
CA GLU A 419 18.00 -23.32 -4.39
C GLU A 419 16.97 -24.19 -3.66
N ASP A 420 17.36 -24.83 -2.55
CA ASP A 420 16.43 -25.60 -1.71
C ASP A 420 15.35 -24.69 -1.09
N SER A 421 15.75 -23.54 -0.53
CA SER A 421 14.81 -22.54 -0.03
C SER A 421 13.91 -21.99 -1.14
N HIS A 422 14.43 -21.83 -2.35
CA HIS A 422 13.66 -21.40 -3.51
C HIS A 422 12.54 -22.39 -3.82
N ASN A 423 12.89 -23.67 -3.94
CA ASN A 423 11.95 -24.74 -4.28
C ASN A 423 10.89 -24.91 -3.20
N GLN A 424 11.27 -24.89 -1.91
CA GLN A 424 10.32 -24.95 -0.80
C GLN A 424 9.31 -23.80 -0.82
N ILE A 425 9.75 -22.58 -1.16
CA ILE A 425 8.83 -21.46 -1.29
C ILE A 425 7.84 -21.72 -2.42
N VAL A 426 8.33 -22.07 -3.61
CA VAL A 426 7.44 -22.28 -4.77
C VAL A 426 6.46 -23.42 -4.50
N GLU A 427 6.93 -24.55 -3.98
CA GLU A 427 6.07 -25.67 -3.60
C GLU A 427 4.97 -25.26 -2.61
N SER A 428 5.32 -24.55 -1.53
CA SER A 428 4.34 -24.11 -0.54
C SER A 428 3.29 -23.14 -1.10
N LEU A 429 3.69 -22.25 -2.01
CA LEU A 429 2.75 -21.36 -2.70
C LEU A 429 1.78 -22.15 -3.60
N PHE A 430 2.26 -23.18 -4.29
CA PHE A 430 1.41 -24.04 -5.11
C PHE A 430 0.47 -24.93 -4.29
N GLU A 431 0.91 -25.40 -3.12
CA GLU A 431 0.02 -26.08 -2.17
C GLU A 431 -1.16 -25.17 -1.79
N VAL A 432 -0.89 -23.90 -1.48
CA VAL A 432 -1.95 -22.92 -1.17
C VAL A 432 -2.89 -22.68 -2.36
N LEU A 433 -2.39 -22.67 -3.60
CA LEU A 433 -3.24 -22.54 -4.79
C LEU A 433 -4.18 -23.74 -5.00
N LYS A 434 -3.71 -24.95 -4.65
CA LYS A 434 -4.45 -26.21 -4.81
C LYS A 434 -5.40 -26.49 -3.65
N ASP A 435 -5.21 -25.87 -2.49
CA ASP A 435 -6.03 -26.07 -1.31
C ASP A 435 -7.41 -25.40 -1.46
N SER A 436 -8.46 -26.23 -1.57
CA SER A 436 -9.85 -25.77 -1.67
C SER A 436 -10.37 -25.06 -0.41
N ASN A 437 -9.71 -25.21 0.74
CA ASN A 437 -10.08 -24.52 1.98
C ASN A 437 -9.55 -23.08 2.02
N LYS A 438 -8.56 -22.75 1.19
CA LYS A 438 -8.01 -21.39 1.13
C LYS A 438 -8.95 -20.50 0.30
N ASP A 439 -9.19 -19.30 0.78
CA ASP A 439 -10.08 -18.34 0.12
C ASP A 439 -9.39 -17.62 -1.05
N GLY A 440 -10.16 -16.80 -1.78
CA GLY A 440 -9.61 -16.01 -2.89
C GLY A 440 -8.54 -14.99 -2.47
N ALA A 441 -8.50 -14.59 -1.20
CA ALA A 441 -7.50 -13.68 -0.67
C ALA A 441 -6.13 -14.35 -0.53
N HIS A 442 -6.09 -15.60 -0.05
CA HIS A 442 -4.86 -16.39 -0.04
C HIS A 442 -4.33 -16.58 -1.47
N ARG A 443 -5.19 -17.01 -2.41
CA ARG A 443 -4.77 -17.23 -3.81
C ARG A 443 -4.29 -15.94 -4.47
N GLN A 444 -4.95 -14.81 -4.19
CA GLN A 444 -4.50 -13.50 -4.67
C GLN A 444 -3.11 -13.14 -4.12
N LEU A 445 -2.86 -13.36 -2.81
CA LEU A 445 -1.55 -13.12 -2.20
C LEU A 445 -0.47 -14.05 -2.76
N VAL A 446 -0.81 -15.30 -3.10
CA VAL A 446 0.11 -16.20 -3.78
C VAL A 446 0.50 -15.63 -5.13
N TYR A 447 -0.46 -15.23 -5.98
CA TYR A 447 -0.12 -14.65 -7.28
C TYR A 447 0.66 -13.34 -7.15
N LEU A 448 0.34 -12.48 -6.17
CA LEU A 448 1.14 -11.28 -5.88
C LEU A 448 2.58 -11.64 -5.47
N SER A 449 2.77 -12.73 -4.73
CA SER A 449 4.10 -13.22 -4.33
C SER A 449 4.86 -13.81 -5.52
N LEU A 450 4.18 -14.53 -6.41
CA LEU A 450 4.75 -15.10 -7.64
C LEU A 450 5.17 -14.03 -8.65
N LEU A 451 4.62 -12.80 -8.61
CA LEU A 451 5.14 -11.69 -9.42
C LEU A 451 6.62 -11.40 -9.13
N SER A 452 7.08 -11.57 -7.88
CA SER A 452 8.49 -11.43 -7.52
C SER A 452 9.38 -12.48 -8.18
N PHE A 453 8.82 -13.63 -8.58
CA PHE A 453 9.52 -14.71 -9.28
C PHE A 453 9.55 -14.49 -10.79
N ALA A 454 8.48 -13.89 -11.33
CA ALA A 454 8.30 -13.64 -12.75
C ALA A 454 8.80 -12.26 -13.22
N ALA A 455 9.51 -11.49 -12.39
CA ALA A 455 9.97 -10.14 -12.74
C ALA A 455 11.04 -10.13 -13.87
N ASP A 456 11.05 -9.04 -14.64
CA ASP A 456 11.62 -8.84 -16.00
C ASP A 456 13.06 -9.32 -16.28
N SER A 457 13.92 -9.50 -15.26
CA SER A 457 15.35 -9.79 -15.48
C SER A 457 15.80 -11.23 -15.26
N HIS A 458 15.06 -12.07 -14.53
CA HIS A 458 15.59 -13.36 -14.05
C HIS A 458 14.59 -14.52 -14.00
N ASN A 459 13.36 -14.40 -14.53
CA ASN A 459 12.25 -15.38 -14.35
C ASN A 459 12.73 -16.75 -13.84
N THR A 460 12.48 -17.00 -12.56
CA THR A 460 12.95 -18.22 -11.91
C THR A 460 11.86 -19.27 -11.80
N LEU A 461 10.76 -19.13 -12.56
CA LEU A 461 9.74 -20.16 -12.64
C LEU A 461 10.09 -21.16 -13.73
N GLU A 462 10.07 -22.44 -13.37
CA GLU A 462 10.25 -23.55 -14.29
C GLU A 462 9.01 -23.79 -15.17
N LEU A 463 9.16 -24.51 -16.28
CA LEU A 463 8.09 -24.70 -17.26
C LEU A 463 6.87 -25.42 -16.67
N ASP A 464 7.10 -26.45 -15.86
CA ASP A 464 6.05 -27.18 -15.15
C ASP A 464 5.31 -26.31 -14.13
N GLN A 465 6.03 -25.39 -13.45
CA GLN A 465 5.46 -24.39 -12.57
C GLN A 465 4.58 -23.41 -13.35
N VAL A 466 5.03 -22.94 -14.51
CA VAL A 466 4.23 -22.08 -15.40
C VAL A 466 2.93 -22.80 -15.85
N VAL A 467 3.01 -24.07 -16.22
CA VAL A 467 1.84 -24.89 -16.57
C VAL A 467 0.88 -25.02 -15.37
N GLY A 468 1.41 -25.29 -14.18
CA GLY A 468 0.58 -25.38 -12.97
C GLY A 468 -0.10 -24.05 -12.61
N ILE A 469 0.53 -22.90 -12.87
CA ILE A 469 -0.09 -21.57 -12.73
C ILE A 469 -1.21 -21.41 -13.75
N GLU A 470 -1.01 -21.81 -15.02
CA GLU A 470 -2.03 -21.72 -16.06
C GLU A 470 -3.29 -22.53 -15.72
N GLU A 471 -3.10 -23.76 -15.22
CA GLU A 471 -4.20 -24.60 -14.72
C GLU A 471 -4.95 -23.95 -13.56
N ALA A 472 -4.22 -23.43 -12.56
CA ALA A 472 -4.80 -22.76 -11.40
C ALA A 472 -5.56 -21.47 -11.78
N VAL A 473 -5.00 -20.68 -12.69
CA VAL A 473 -5.62 -19.45 -13.22
C VAL A 473 -6.90 -19.75 -14.00
N SER A 474 -6.91 -20.84 -14.76
CA SER A 474 -8.08 -21.27 -15.54
C SER A 474 -9.25 -21.70 -14.65
N ALA A 475 -8.96 -22.28 -13.48
CA ALA A 475 -9.95 -22.67 -12.49
C ALA A 475 -10.36 -21.54 -11.52
N GLU A 476 -9.63 -20.42 -11.48
CA GLU A 476 -9.86 -19.35 -10.52
C GLU A 476 -11.14 -18.53 -10.81
N THR A 477 -12.00 -18.44 -9.81
CA THR A 477 -13.26 -17.67 -9.86
C THR A 477 -13.10 -16.26 -9.29
N ASN A 478 -12.15 -16.04 -8.39
CA ASN A 478 -11.84 -14.71 -7.89
C ASN A 478 -11.13 -13.89 -8.98
N LYS A 479 -11.83 -12.89 -9.53
CA LYS A 479 -11.32 -12.06 -10.63
C LYS A 479 -9.98 -11.38 -10.37
N TYR A 480 -9.68 -11.05 -9.10
CA TYR A 480 -8.43 -10.38 -8.73
C TYR A 480 -7.25 -11.35 -8.69
N ALA A 481 -7.46 -12.51 -8.06
CA ALA A 481 -6.49 -13.59 -8.08
C ALA A 481 -6.22 -14.02 -9.53
N ARG A 482 -7.28 -14.26 -10.31
CA ARG A 482 -7.17 -14.63 -11.73
C ARG A 482 -6.39 -13.61 -12.54
N SER A 483 -6.72 -12.32 -12.40
CA SER A 483 -6.01 -11.27 -13.14
C SER A 483 -4.55 -11.15 -12.75
N THR A 484 -4.22 -11.35 -11.48
CA THR A 484 -2.83 -11.32 -11.01
C THR A 484 -2.07 -12.54 -11.51
N GLY A 485 -2.69 -13.73 -11.53
CA GLY A 485 -2.09 -14.92 -12.12
C GLY A 485 -1.87 -14.80 -13.64
N VAL A 486 -2.79 -14.17 -14.38
CA VAL A 486 -2.57 -13.85 -15.81
C VAL A 486 -1.36 -12.92 -15.99
N GLU A 487 -1.17 -11.94 -15.11
CA GLU A 487 0.01 -11.08 -15.13
C GLU A 487 1.29 -11.89 -14.86
N VAL A 488 1.28 -12.82 -13.89
CA VAL A 488 2.42 -13.72 -13.61
C VAL A 488 2.80 -14.49 -14.88
N LEU A 489 1.83 -15.12 -15.55
CA LEU A 489 2.05 -15.86 -16.80
C LEU A 489 2.59 -14.96 -17.91
N ALA A 490 2.02 -13.76 -18.05
CA ALA A 490 2.46 -12.79 -19.07
C ALA A 490 3.92 -12.38 -18.87
N ARG A 491 4.38 -12.18 -17.62
CA ARG A 491 5.77 -11.83 -17.34
C ARG A 491 6.72 -13.02 -17.50
N ALA A 492 6.32 -14.20 -17.04
CA ALA A 492 7.09 -15.44 -17.23
C ALA A 492 7.36 -15.70 -18.73
N ALA A 493 6.35 -15.50 -19.58
CA ALA A 493 6.49 -15.66 -21.03
C ALA A 493 7.44 -14.64 -21.69
N ARG A 494 7.47 -13.37 -21.21
CA ARG A 494 8.37 -12.33 -21.76
C ARG A 494 9.84 -12.70 -21.59
N VAL A 495 10.21 -13.27 -20.44
CA VAL A 495 11.60 -13.65 -20.16
C VAL A 495 12.04 -14.82 -21.04
N THR A 496 11.17 -15.83 -21.25
CA THR A 496 11.47 -16.97 -22.14
C THR A 496 11.74 -16.54 -23.58
N LEU A 497 10.99 -15.55 -24.08
CA LEU A 497 11.19 -15.00 -25.43
C LEU A 497 12.49 -14.18 -25.54
N ASN A 498 12.87 -13.45 -24.48
CA ASN A 498 14.10 -12.65 -24.44
C ASN A 498 15.37 -13.48 -24.17
N ALA A 499 15.22 -14.73 -23.69
CA ALA A 499 16.33 -15.67 -23.44
C ALA A 499 16.64 -16.59 -24.63
N SER A 500 15.86 -16.51 -25.72
CA SER A 500 16.15 -17.23 -26.96
C SER A 500 17.10 -16.40 -27.85
N PRO A 501 18.24 -16.96 -28.31
CA PRO A 501 19.29 -16.22 -29.02
C PRO A 501 18.90 -15.72 -30.41
#